data_AF-A0A6N1VLI1-F1
#
_entry.id   AF-A0A6N1VLI1-F1
#
_cell.length_a   1.000
_cell.length_b   1.000
_cell.length_c   1.000
_cell.angle_alpha   90.00
_cell.angle_beta   90.00
_cell.angle_gamma   90.00
#
_symmetry.space_group_name_H-M   'P 1'
#
loop_
_entity.id
_entity.type
_entity.pdbx_description
1 polymer ?
#
loop_
_entity_poly.entity_id
_entity_poly.type
_entity_poly.pdbx_seq_one_letter_code
_entity_poly.pdbx_strand_id
1 'polypeptide(L)' 'MTGTGYLTGNHAVAAIVLWAGGQFNTKEIADLLNVREDAVCRTLHLAKEGARADARRRGDDG' A
#
# COMPACT_ATOMS: atom_id res chain seq x y z
N MET A 1 17.13 14.78 7.43
CA MET A 1 16.69 13.98 6.26
C MET A 1 15.36 13.31 6.59
N THR A 2 14.25 14.03 6.43
CA THR A 2 12.91 13.55 6.80
C THR A 2 12.31 12.77 5.64
N GLY A 3 12.75 11.52 5.47
CA GLY A 3 12.14 10.58 4.52
C GLY A 3 10.85 10.00 5.09
N THR A 4 9.83 10.85 5.31
CA THR A 4 8.45 10.45 5.65
C THR A 4 7.63 10.29 4.37
N GLY A 5 8.19 9.64 3.35
CA GLY A 5 7.54 9.44 2.06
C GLY A 5 6.83 8.09 2.01
N TYR A 6 5.58 8.08 1.56
CA TYR A 6 4.91 6.88 1.07
C TYR A 6 5.56 6.42 -0.24
N LEU A 7 5.41 5.14 -0.57
CA LEU A 7 5.76 4.63 -1.89
C LEU A 7 4.90 5.32 -2.95
N THR A 8 5.49 5.59 -4.13
CA THR A 8 4.81 6.16 -5.29
C THR A 8 5.13 5.37 -6.56
N GLY A 9 4.30 5.54 -7.59
CA GLY A 9 4.46 4.89 -8.89
C GLY A 9 4.50 3.36 -8.81
N ASN A 10 5.41 2.75 -9.57
CA ASN A 10 5.52 1.30 -9.69
C ASN A 10 5.83 0.60 -8.36
N HIS A 11 6.60 1.22 -7.46
CA HIS A 11 6.90 0.64 -6.14
C HIS A 11 5.65 0.53 -5.26
N ALA A 12 4.77 1.54 -5.30
CA ALA A 12 3.51 1.49 -4.55
C ALA A 12 2.61 0.36 -5.06
N VAL A 13 2.48 0.24 -6.39
CA VAL A 13 1.68 -0.80 -7.03
C VAL A 13 2.23 -2.18 -6.71
N ALA A 14 3.55 -2.40 -6.87
CA ALA A 14 4.18 -3.67 -6.55
C ALA A 14 3.96 -4.06 -5.08
N ALA A 15 4.13 -3.12 -4.13
CA ALA A 15 3.88 -3.38 -2.72
C ALA A 15 2.42 -3.79 -2.43
N ILE A 16 1.45 -3.10 -3.02
CA ILE A 16 0.02 -3.40 -2.84
C ILE A 16 -0.31 -4.79 -3.41
N VAL A 17 0.19 -5.11 -4.61
CA VAL A 17 -0.07 -6.41 -5.27
C VAL A 17 0.57 -7.56 -4.49
N LEU A 18 1.82 -7.42 -4.05
CA LEU A 18 2.52 -8.42 -3.25
C LEU A 18 1.82 -8.67 -1.91
N TRP A 19 1.39 -7.59 -1.24
CA TRP A 19 0.65 -7.68 0.02
C TRP A 19 -0.74 -8.28 -0.16
N ALA A 20 -1.46 -7.92 -1.23
CA ALA A 20 -2.77 -8.49 -1.55
C ALA A 20 -2.71 -10.00 -1.85
N GLY A 21 -1.56 -10.49 -2.33
CA GLY A 21 -1.32 -11.93 -2.51
C GLY A 21 -1.18 -12.72 -1.20
N GLY A 22 -0.96 -12.06 -0.06
CA GLY A 22 -0.87 -12.69 1.26
C GLY A 22 0.37 -13.57 1.50
N GLN A 23 1.26 -13.70 0.52
CA GLN A 23 2.48 -14.50 0.63
C GLN A 23 3.68 -13.72 1.19
N PHE A 24 3.63 -12.39 1.14
CA PHE A 24 4.74 -11.53 1.54
C PHE A 24 4.35 -10.61 2.70
N ASN A 25 5.20 -10.56 3.73
CA ASN A 25 5.08 -9.60 4.83
C ASN A 25 5.66 -8.24 4.45
N THR A 26 5.28 -7.18 5.17
CA THR A 26 5.78 -5.81 4.95
C THR A 26 7.30 -5.71 4.92
N LYS A 27 7.99 -6.52 5.73
CA LYS A 27 9.46 -6.61 5.77
C LYS A 27 10.05 -7.21 4.49
N GLU A 28 9.47 -8.32 4.02
CA GLU A 28 9.89 -9.01 2.80
C GLU A 28 9.69 -8.10 1.57
N ILE A 29 8.55 -7.39 1.54
CA ILE A 29 8.25 -6.42 0.49
C ILE A 29 9.25 -5.25 0.54
N ALA A 30 9.59 -4.76 1.73
CA ALA A 30 10.57 -3.70 1.91
C ALA A 30 11.95 -4.10 1.38
N ASP A 31 12.38 -5.32 1.68
CA ASP A 31 13.64 -5.88 1.21
C ASP A 31 13.66 -6.06 -0.32
N LEU A 32 12.61 -6.69 -0.89
CA LEU A 32 12.45 -6.89 -2.33
C LEU A 32 12.47 -5.59 -3.14
N LEU A 33 11.82 -4.55 -2.63
CA LEU A 33 11.74 -3.25 -3.30
C LEU A 33 12.92 -2.33 -2.93
N ASN A 34 13.79 -2.75 -2.00
CA ASN A 34 14.87 -1.94 -1.44
C ASN A 34 14.38 -0.58 -0.90
N VAL A 35 13.28 -0.64 -0.15
CA VAL A 35 12.59 0.52 0.45
C VAL A 35 12.44 0.36 1.96
N ARG A 36 12.03 1.43 2.63
CA ARG A 36 11.78 1.40 4.07
C ARG A 36 10.45 0.72 4.36
N GLU A 37 10.44 -0.20 5.32
CA GLU A 37 9.22 -0.86 5.80
C GLU A 37 8.14 0.14 6.23
N ASP A 38 8.54 1.24 6.86
CA ASP A 38 7.67 2.35 7.26
C ASP A 38 6.87 2.94 6.07
N ALA A 39 7.52 3.05 4.90
CA ALA A 39 6.89 3.53 3.68
C ALA A 39 5.91 2.52 3.11
N VAL A 40 6.24 1.22 3.17
CA VAL A 40 5.34 0.12 2.77
C VAL A 40 4.08 0.14 3.64
N CYS A 41 4.25 0.17 4.97
CA CYS A 41 3.15 0.16 5.93
C CYS A 41 2.19 1.33 5.71
N ARG A 42 2.72 2.55 5.52
CA ARG A 42 1.90 3.74 5.21
C ARG A 42 1.16 3.62 3.88
N THR A 43 1.83 3.17 2.81
CA THR A 43 1.20 3.00 1.49
C THR A 43 0.08 1.96 1.54
N LEU A 44 0.29 0.84 2.22
CA LEU A 44 -0.74 -0.18 2.40
C LEU A 44 -1.93 0.34 3.21
N HIS A 45 -1.67 1.13 4.25
CA HIS A 45 -2.73 1.78 5.03
C HIS A 45 -3.59 2.69 4.14
N LEU A 46 -2.95 3.56 3.36
CA LEU A 46 -3.63 4.45 2.41
C LEU A 46 -4.39 3.68 1.34
N ALA A 47 -3.81 2.62 0.78
CA ALA A 47 -4.47 1.78 -0.22
C ALA A 47 -5.73 1.11 0.36
N LYS A 48 -5.66 0.62 1.61
CA LYS A 48 -6.79 -0.01 2.30
C LYS A 48 -7.90 0.99 2.61
N GLU A 49 -7.55 2.21 3.02
CA GLU A 49 -8.52 3.28 3.25
C GLU A 49 -9.16 3.77 1.95
N GLY A 50 -8.38 3.93 0.87
CA GLY A 50 -8.88 4.28 -0.46
C GLY A 50 -9.85 3.24 -1.01
N ALA A 51 -9.53 1.95 -0.91
CA ALA A 51 -10.42 0.86 -1.31
C ALA A 51 -11.74 0.87 -0.52
N ARG A 52 -11.68 1.20 0.78
CA ARG A 52 -12.88 1.35 1.63
C ARG A 52 -13.71 2.58 1.28
N ALA A 53 -13.07 3.67 0.84
CA ALA A 53 -13.77 4.88 0.40
C ALA A 53 -14.51 4.65 -0.94
N ASP A 54 -13.90 3.92 -1.88
CA ASP A 54 -14.54 3.57 -3.16
C ASP A 54 -15.77 2.68 -2.98
N ALA A 55 -15.66 1.64 -2.14
CA ALA A 55 -16.78 0.76 -1.82
C ALA A 55 -18.00 1.50 -1.25
N ARG A 56 -17.80 2.63 -0.56
CA ARG A 56 -18.89 3.45 0.00
C ARG A 56 -19.55 4.36 -1.03
N ARG A 57 -18.85 4.79 -2.09
CA ARG A 57 -19.47 5.56 -3.18
C ARG A 57 -20.34 4.72 -4.12
N ARG A 58 -20.10 3.41 -4.21
CA ARG A 58 -20.95 2.49 -4.97
C ARG A 58 -22.26 2.10 -4.28
N GLY A 59 -22.45 2.51 -3.01
CA GLY A 59 -23.64 2.19 -2.22
C GLY A 59 -24.68 3.31 -2.13
N ASP A 60 -24.52 4.42 -2.86
CA ASP A 60 -25.39 5.61 -2.79
C ASP A 60 -26.24 5.81 -4.07
N ASP A 61 -26.42 4.76 -4.88
CA ASP A 61 -27.32 4.76 -6.06
C ASP A 61 -28.49 3.78 -5.83
N GLY A 62 -29.23 3.98 -4.74
CA GLY A 62 -30.39 3.18 -4.35
C GLY A 62 -31.58 4.04 -3.94
#